data_AF-A0A6C0FGE4-F1
#
_entry.id   AF-A0A6C0FGE4-F1
#
_cell.length_a   1.000
_cell.length_b   1.000
_cell.length_c   1.000
_cell.angle_alpha   90.00
_cell.angle_beta   90.00
_cell.angle_gamma   90.00
#
_symmetry.space_group_name_H-M   'P 1'
#
loop_
_entity.id
_entity.type
_entity.pdbx_description
1 polymer ?
#
loop_
_entity_poly.entity_id
_entity_poly.type
_entity_poly.pdbx_seq_one_letter_code
_entity_poly.pdbx_strand_id
1 'polypeptide(L)'
;MSETGAAPPQPSVGELVGEISRDLSTLMRQEVELAKAEARQAVQHAAKSGSMFAGAGVAGHFVLLFLSIALWWALGDAIGHGWSAVVVAVIWAVVAAVLFARGRAESKRVEGLPRTTDTVSKIPNALRGQEEKNA
;
A
#
# COMPACT_ATOMS: atom_id res chain seq x y z
N MET A 1 -65.88 17.64 33.94
CA MET A 1 -64.70 16.81 34.23
C MET A 1 -63.60 17.29 33.29
N SER A 2 -62.71 18.16 33.78
CA SER A 2 -61.61 18.73 32.99
C SER A 2 -60.33 18.04 33.42
N GLU A 3 -59.85 17.08 32.63
CA GLU A 3 -58.54 16.47 32.84
C GLU A 3 -57.48 17.53 32.52
N THR A 4 -56.78 17.95 33.56
CA THR A 4 -55.67 18.91 33.47
C THR A 4 -54.46 18.13 32.99
N GLY A 5 -54.08 18.31 31.72
CA GLY A 5 -52.86 17.74 31.15
C GLY A 5 -51.64 18.26 31.88
N ALA A 6 -51.01 17.42 32.71
CA ALA A 6 -49.75 17.72 33.34
C ALA A 6 -48.67 17.83 32.25
N ALA A 7 -47.99 18.98 32.19
CA ALA A 7 -46.83 19.16 31.32
C ALA A 7 -45.76 18.12 31.70
N PRO A 8 -45.11 17.46 30.72
CA PRO A 8 -44.08 16.49 31.02
C PRO A 8 -42.94 17.16 31.80
N PRO A 9 -42.36 16.47 32.80
CA PRO A 9 -41.27 17.00 33.59
C PRO A 9 -40.10 17.41 32.68
N GLN A 10 -39.59 18.62 32.87
CA GLN A 10 -38.44 19.13 32.13
C GLN A 10 -37.21 18.27 32.45
N PRO A 11 -36.45 17.83 31.44
CA PRO A 11 -35.28 16.98 31.65
C PRO A 11 -34.27 17.68 32.55
N SER A 12 -33.74 16.93 33.53
CA SER A 12 -32.74 17.46 34.44
C SER A 12 -31.41 17.68 33.73
N VAL A 13 -30.58 18.61 34.21
CA VAL A 13 -29.25 18.88 33.62
C VAL A 13 -28.39 17.62 33.55
N GLY A 14 -28.50 16.71 34.53
CA GLY A 14 -27.80 15.43 34.51
C GLY A 14 -28.28 14.47 33.43
N GLU A 15 -29.56 14.55 33.05
CA GLU A 15 -30.17 13.73 32.00
C GLU A 15 -29.75 14.22 30.60
N LEU A 16 -29.73 15.53 30.37
CA LEU A 16 -29.18 16.15 29.15
C LEU A 16 -27.69 15.84 28.96
N VAL A 17 -26.88 15.93 30.02
CA VAL A 17 -25.45 15.60 29.95
C VAL A 17 -25.24 14.10 29.64
N GLY A 18 -26.10 13.23 30.19
CA GLY A 18 -26.11 11.80 29.88
C GLY A 18 -26.46 11.51 28.42
N GLU A 19 -27.46 12.20 27.87
CA GLU A 19 -27.89 12.08 26.47
C GLU A 19 -26.79 12.54 25.50
N ILE A 20 -26.21 13.73 25.72
CA ILE A 20 -25.09 14.26 24.92
C ILE A 20 -23.88 13.31 24.97
N SER A 21 -23.53 12.80 26.15
CA SER A 21 -22.41 11.85 26.28
C SER A 21 -22.66 10.55 25.49
N ARG A 22 -23.93 10.12 25.40
CA ARG A 22 -24.32 8.93 24.65
C ARG A 22 -24.30 9.16 23.15
N ASP A 23 -24.70 10.35 22.72
CA ASP A 23 -24.65 10.77 21.31
C ASP A 23 -23.21 10.90 20.83
N LEU A 24 -22.33 11.54 21.61
CA LEU A 24 -20.90 11.62 21.31
C LEU A 24 -20.24 10.23 21.22
N SER A 25 -20.56 9.33 22.14
CA SER A 25 -20.08 7.94 22.10
C SER A 25 -20.55 7.21 20.83
N THR A 26 -21.79 7.50 20.42
CA THR A 26 -22.36 6.94 19.19
C THR A 26 -21.66 7.48 17.94
N LEU A 27 -21.41 8.78 17.86
CA LEU A 27 -20.66 9.41 16.76
C LEU A 27 -19.24 8.88 16.67
N MET A 28 -18.52 8.79 17.79
CA MET A 28 -17.16 8.24 17.82
C MET A 28 -17.12 6.80 17.30
N ARG A 29 -18.12 5.98 17.65
CA ARG A 29 -18.21 4.61 17.12
C ARG A 29 -18.50 4.61 15.61
N GLN A 30 -19.32 5.53 15.13
CA GLN A 30 -19.61 5.68 13.70
C GLN A 30 -18.39 6.12 12.90
N GLU A 31 -17.61 7.08 13.38
CA GLU A 31 -16.35 7.52 12.76
C GLU A 31 -15.35 6.38 12.65
N VAL A 32 -15.22 5.56 13.70
CA VAL A 32 -14.35 4.37 13.67
C VAL A 32 -14.84 3.34 12.64
N GLU A 33 -16.15 3.07 12.58
CA GLU A 33 -16.70 2.15 11.58
C GLU A 33 -16.57 2.70 10.16
N LEU A 34 -16.70 4.02 9.97
CA LEU A 34 -16.49 4.69 8.69
C LEU A 34 -15.03 4.60 8.25
N ALA A 35 -14.08 4.98 9.12
CA ALA A 35 -12.66 4.88 8.85
C ALA A 35 -12.24 3.44 8.52
N LYS A 36 -12.83 2.45 9.21
CA LYS A 36 -12.63 1.03 8.91
C LYS A 36 -13.22 0.63 7.55
N ALA A 37 -14.38 1.17 7.17
CA ALA A 37 -14.96 0.96 5.85
C ALA A 37 -14.09 1.57 4.74
N GLU A 38 -13.62 2.80 4.92
CA GLU A 38 -12.70 3.46 3.98
C GLU A 38 -11.37 2.72 3.86
N ALA A 39 -10.79 2.28 4.98
CA ALA A 39 -9.57 1.49 4.98
C ALA A 39 -9.77 0.16 4.23
N ARG A 40 -10.90 -0.53 4.44
CA ARG A 40 -11.26 -1.75 3.70
C ARG A 40 -11.42 -1.48 2.21
N GLN A 41 -12.09 -0.38 1.85
CA GLN A 41 -12.29 0.01 0.46
C GLN A 41 -10.96 0.35 -0.22
N ALA A 42 -10.08 1.09 0.45
CA ALA A 42 -8.73 1.38 -0.02
C ALA A 42 -7.93 0.09 -0.26
N VAL A 43 -7.97 -0.85 0.70
CA VAL A 43 -7.32 -2.17 0.55
C VAL A 43 -7.90 -2.94 -0.63
N GLN A 44 -9.22 -2.97 -0.80
CA GLN A 44 -9.85 -3.67 -1.94
C GLN A 44 -9.48 -3.05 -3.29
N HIS A 45 -9.43 -1.72 -3.38
CA HIS A 45 -9.00 -1.04 -4.61
C HIS A 45 -7.51 -1.28 -4.89
N ALA A 46 -6.66 -1.20 -3.88
CA ALA A 46 -5.24 -1.53 -3.99
C ALA A 46 -5.03 -3.01 -4.37
N ALA A 47 -5.78 -3.93 -3.78
CA ALA A 47 -5.73 -5.36 -4.10
C ALA A 47 -6.22 -5.65 -5.52
N LYS A 48 -7.31 -5.01 -5.98
CA LYS A 48 -7.84 -5.18 -7.33
C LYS A 48 -6.89 -4.64 -8.40
N SER A 49 -6.27 -3.49 -8.16
CA SER A 49 -5.26 -2.95 -9.07
C SER A 49 -3.99 -3.80 -9.04
N GLY A 50 -3.51 -4.17 -7.85
CA GLY A 50 -2.35 -5.04 -7.67
C GLY A 50 -2.51 -6.41 -8.35
N SER A 51 -3.70 -7.01 -8.28
CA SER A 51 -3.97 -8.31 -8.91
C SER A 51 -3.98 -8.23 -10.44
N MET A 52 -4.49 -7.14 -11.02
CA MET A 52 -4.41 -6.93 -12.47
C MET A 52 -2.96 -6.80 -12.95
N PHE A 53 -2.10 -6.08 -12.22
CA PHE A 53 -0.67 -5.98 -12.54
C PHE A 53 0.06 -7.32 -12.39
N ALA A 54 -0.25 -8.09 -11.35
CA ALA A 54 0.30 -9.44 -11.18
C ALA A 54 -0.11 -10.36 -12.34
N GLY A 55 -1.41 -10.37 -12.69
CA GLY A 55 -1.93 -11.13 -13.83
C GLY A 55 -1.31 -10.71 -15.16
N ALA A 56 -1.17 -9.40 -15.39
CA ALA A 56 -0.51 -8.86 -16.58
C ALA A 56 0.97 -9.25 -16.64
N GLY A 57 1.67 -9.30 -15.50
CA GLY A 57 3.05 -9.78 -15.41
C GLY A 57 3.18 -11.24 -15.86
N VAL A 58 2.30 -12.12 -15.36
CA VAL A 58 2.28 -13.54 -15.74
C VAL A 58 1.90 -13.71 -17.22
N ALA A 59 0.86 -13.03 -17.69
CA ALA A 59 0.46 -13.08 -19.10
C ALA A 59 1.57 -12.56 -20.02
N GLY A 60 2.21 -11.44 -19.66
CA GLY A 60 3.37 -10.90 -20.38
C GLY A 60 4.55 -11.86 -20.40
N HIS A 61 4.82 -12.58 -19.31
CA HIS A 61 5.85 -13.61 -19.27
C HIS A 61 5.57 -14.74 -20.28
N PHE A 62 4.33 -15.23 -20.35
CA PHE A 62 3.97 -16.25 -21.34
C PHE A 62 4.04 -15.74 -22.78
N VAL A 63 3.65 -14.50 -23.05
CA VAL A 63 3.83 -13.88 -24.37
C VAL A 63 5.30 -13.86 -24.77
N LEU A 64 6.19 -13.44 -23.87
CA LEU A 64 7.64 -13.41 -24.11
C LEU A 64 8.22 -14.82 -24.32
N LEU A 65 7.74 -15.82 -23.57
CA LEU A 65 8.12 -17.22 -23.73
C LEU A 65 7.73 -17.72 -25.13
N PHE A 66 6.47 -17.57 -25.53
CA PHE A 66 6.00 -18.05 -26.83
C PHE A 66 6.64 -17.29 -27.99
N LEU A 67 6.88 -15.98 -27.87
CA LEU A 67 7.65 -15.23 -28.86
C LEU A 67 9.09 -15.74 -28.98
N SER A 68 9.73 -16.13 -27.87
CA SER A 68 11.08 -16.70 -27.89
C SER A 68 11.12 -18.04 -28.60
N ILE A 69 10.14 -18.92 -28.35
CA ILE A 69 10.01 -20.21 -29.03
C ILE A 69 9.71 -20.01 -30.52
N ALA A 70 8.80 -19.12 -30.85
CA ALA A 70 8.46 -18.79 -32.24
C ALA A 70 9.67 -18.23 -32.98
N LEU A 71 10.43 -17.32 -32.36
CA LEU A 71 11.66 -16.76 -32.95
C LEU A 71 12.73 -17.83 -33.14
N TRP A 72 12.90 -18.72 -32.16
CA TRP A 72 13.82 -19.85 -32.28
C TRP A 72 13.45 -20.71 -33.49
N TRP A 73 12.19 -21.13 -33.60
CA TRP A 73 11.71 -21.93 -34.72
C TRP A 73 11.87 -21.20 -36.06
N ALA A 74 11.46 -19.94 -36.15
CA ALA A 74 11.56 -19.14 -37.36
C ALA A 74 13.02 -18.97 -37.84
N LEU A 75 13.96 -18.78 -36.93
CA LEU A 75 15.39 -18.76 -37.25
C LEU A 75 15.92 -20.16 -37.56
N GLY A 76 15.36 -21.19 -36.91
CA GLY A 76 15.76 -22.59 -37.05
C GLY A 76 15.79 -23.05 -38.50
N ASP A 77 14.77 -22.67 -39.27
CA ASP A 77 14.67 -23.00 -40.69
C ASP A 77 15.73 -22.31 -41.56
N ALA A 78 16.28 -21.18 -41.10
CA ALA A 78 17.26 -20.39 -41.84
C ALA A 78 18.73 -20.70 -41.48
N ILE A 79 19.02 -20.86 -40.17
CA ILE A 79 20.41 -20.98 -39.65
C ILE A 79 20.63 -22.24 -38.80
N GLY A 80 19.61 -23.09 -38.66
CA GLY A 80 19.63 -24.29 -37.84
C GLY A 80 19.29 -24.01 -36.37
N HIS A 81 18.52 -24.91 -35.76
CA HIS A 81 18.00 -24.73 -34.39
C HIS A 81 19.09 -24.51 -33.33
N GLY A 82 20.30 -25.05 -33.51
CA GLY A 82 21.41 -24.81 -32.57
C GLY A 82 21.85 -23.35 -32.54
N TRP A 83 22.08 -22.73 -33.70
CA TRP A 83 22.49 -21.33 -33.79
C TRP A 83 21.34 -20.37 -33.46
N SER A 84 20.11 -20.73 -33.78
CA SER A 84 18.92 -19.98 -33.36
C SER A 84 18.82 -19.85 -31.84
N ALA A 85 19.14 -20.91 -31.10
CA ALA A 85 19.17 -20.89 -29.64
C ALA A 85 20.15 -19.83 -29.12
N VAL A 86 21.35 -19.78 -29.70
CA VAL A 86 22.41 -18.82 -29.34
C VAL A 86 21.95 -17.39 -29.62
N VAL A 87 21.34 -17.14 -30.78
CA VAL A 87 20.80 -15.81 -31.12
C VAL A 87 19.74 -15.37 -30.12
N VAL A 88 18.77 -16.24 -29.80
CA VAL A 88 17.71 -15.93 -28.83
C VAL A 88 18.31 -15.69 -27.43
N ALA A 89 19.32 -16.47 -27.03
CA ALA A 89 20.01 -16.28 -25.76
C ALA A 89 20.75 -14.92 -25.69
N VAL A 90 21.42 -14.51 -26.77
CA VAL A 90 22.07 -13.20 -26.86
C VAL A 90 21.06 -12.06 -26.76
N ILE A 91 19.90 -12.18 -27.42
CA ILE A 91 18.83 -11.19 -27.32
C ILE A 91 18.39 -11.03 -25.86
N TRP A 92 18.14 -12.14 -25.16
CA TRP A 92 17.76 -12.10 -23.74
C TRP A 92 18.86 -11.57 -22.84
N ALA A 93 20.13 -11.87 -23.12
CA ALA A 93 21.26 -11.30 -22.39
C ALA A 93 21.31 -9.76 -22.52
N VAL A 94 21.06 -9.22 -23.71
CA VAL A 94 20.98 -7.76 -23.94
C VAL A 94 19.80 -7.17 -23.18
N VAL A 95 18.62 -7.78 -23.26
CA VAL A 95 17.43 -7.32 -22.50
C VAL A 95 17.71 -7.30 -21.01
N ALA A 96 18.30 -8.37 -20.46
CA ALA A 96 18.65 -8.47 -19.04
C ALA A 96 19.67 -7.41 -18.63
N ALA A 97 20.71 -7.17 -19.44
CA ALA A 97 21.71 -6.14 -19.16
C ALA A 97 21.09 -4.74 -19.10
N VAL A 98 20.18 -4.41 -20.04
CA VAL A 98 19.47 -3.12 -20.05
C VAL A 98 18.55 -2.98 -18.85
N LEU A 99 17.76 -4.01 -18.52
CA LEU A 99 16.86 -3.99 -17.36
C LEU A 99 17.64 -3.85 -16.05
N PHE A 100 18.72 -4.59 -15.89
CA PHE A 100 19.61 -4.47 -14.73
C PHE A 100 20.20 -3.07 -14.61
N ALA A 101 20.71 -2.50 -15.71
CA ALA A 101 21.26 -1.15 -15.72
C ALA A 101 20.22 -0.09 -15.34
N ARG A 102 18.99 -0.18 -15.87
CA ARG A 102 17.89 0.73 -15.52
C ARG A 102 17.45 0.55 -14.07
N GLY A 103 17.27 -0.69 -13.61
CA GLY A 103 16.94 -0.98 -12.22
C GLY A 103 17.97 -0.42 -11.26
N ARG A 104 19.27 -0.59 -11.57
CA ARG A 104 20.36 -0.03 -10.78
C ARG A 104 20.36 1.49 -10.78
N ALA A 105 20.04 2.13 -11.91
CA ALA A 105 19.94 3.59 -12.00
C ALA A 105 18.77 4.13 -11.18
N GLU A 106 17.63 3.45 -11.18
CA GLU A 106 16.44 3.87 -10.42
C GLU A 106 16.63 3.66 -8.92
N SER A 107 17.18 2.52 -8.49
CA SER A 107 17.50 2.30 -7.07
C SER A 107 18.43 3.38 -6.49
N LYS A 108 19.41 3.83 -7.29
CA LYS A 108 20.31 4.93 -6.89
C LYS A 108 19.59 6.28 -6.76
N ARG A 109 18.48 6.51 -7.48
CA ARG A 109 17.65 7.72 -7.33
C ARG A 109 16.85 7.68 -6.03
N VAL A 110 16.36 6.50 -5.66
CA VAL A 110 15.58 6.28 -4.42
C VAL A 110 16.48 6.34 -3.18
N GLU A 111 17.72 5.85 -3.23
CA GLU A 111 18.75 6.04 -2.18
C GLU A 111 19.13 7.53 -1.97
N GLY A 112 18.78 8.40 -2.92
CA GLY A 112 18.98 9.85 -2.86
C GLY A 112 17.96 10.64 -2.02
N LEU A 113 17.07 9.99 -1.26
CA LEU A 113 16.28 10.64 -0.19
C LEU A 113 16.93 10.45 1.20
N PRO A 114 18.02 11.15 1.55
CA PRO A 114 18.34 11.37 2.96
C PRO A 114 17.36 12.42 3.48
N ARG A 115 16.70 12.19 4.63
CA ARG A 115 16.14 13.19 5.61
C ARG A 115 14.88 12.76 6.37
N THR A 116 14.64 11.48 6.64
CA THR A 116 13.63 11.09 7.66
C THR A 116 14.15 10.11 8.71
N THR A 117 15.23 9.39 8.47
CA THR A 117 15.88 8.54 9.50
C THR A 117 16.78 9.33 10.45
N ASP A 118 17.40 10.42 9.98
CA ASP A 118 18.24 11.29 10.83
C ASP A 118 17.46 12.04 11.92
N THR A 119 16.17 12.33 11.69
CA THR A 119 15.32 13.00 12.69
C THR A 119 14.86 12.02 13.77
N VAL A 120 14.62 10.75 13.43
CA VAL A 120 14.19 9.72 14.39
C VAL A 120 15.36 9.29 15.29
N SER A 121 16.58 9.21 14.75
CA SER A 121 17.79 8.91 15.55
C SER A 121 18.24 10.05 16.48
N LYS A 122 17.75 11.28 16.30
CA LYS A 122 18.10 12.44 17.14
C LYS A 122 17.17 12.66 18.34
N ILE A 123 16.09 11.89 18.49
CA ILE A 123 15.16 12.00 19.63
C ILE A 123 15.17 10.77 20.56
N PRO A 124 16.34 10.23 21.02
CA PRO A 124 16.37 9.35 22.19
C PRO A 124 16.65 10.11 23.50
N ASN A 125 17.28 11.29 23.45
CA ASN A 125 17.74 12.01 24.65
C ASN A 125 16.66 12.86 25.34
N ALA A 126 15.49 13.06 24.71
CA ALA A 126 14.37 13.78 25.33
C ALA A 126 13.42 12.85 26.12
N LEU A 127 13.55 11.53 25.96
CA LEU A 127 12.75 10.53 26.69
C LEU A 127 13.49 9.89 27.88
N ARG A 128 14.80 10.14 28.02
CA ARG A 128 15.54 9.82 29.24
C ARG A 128 15.44 11.01 30.19
N GLY A 129 14.36 11.00 30.97
CA GLY A 129 14.09 11.94 32.03
C GLY A 129 15.32 12.17 32.91
N GLN A 130 15.54 13.45 33.24
CA GLN A 130 16.44 13.86 34.30
C GLN A 130 15.80 13.50 35.65
N GLU A 131 15.81 12.21 36.00
CA GLU A 131 15.58 11.80 37.39
C GLU A 131 16.90 11.95 38.16
N GLU A 132 16.85 12.88 39.11
CA GLU A 132 17.50 12.82 40.42
C GLU A 132 18.97 12.41 40.49
N LYS A 133 19.84 13.41 40.68
CA LYS A 133 20.74 13.46 41.84
C LYS A 133 21.58 14.72 41.79
N ASN A 134 21.32 15.64 42.71
CA ASN A 134 22.38 16.25 43.50
C ASN A 134 21.80 16.53 44.88
N ALA A 135 22.31 15.74 45.83
CA ALA A 135 22.16 15.90 47.26
C ALA A 135 22.93 17.13 47.76
#